data_AF-A0A1J4VJB0-F1
#
_entry.id   AF-A0A1J4VJB0-F1
#
_cell.length_a   1.000
_cell.length_b   1.000
_cell.length_c   1.000
_cell.angle_alpha   90.00
_cell.angle_beta   90.00
_cell.angle_gamma   90.00
#
_symmetry.space_group_name_H-M   'P 1'
#
loop_
_entity.id
_entity.type
_entity.pdbx_description
1 polymer ?
#
loop_
_entity_poly.entity_id
_entity_poly.type
_entity_poly.pdbx_seq_one_letter_code
_entity_poly.pdbx_strand_id
1 'polypeptide(L)'
;MDKKDLARRKTPEEHELEEKQVEFTCLEQELVKKELELVTLQAELHAFQNRYLRIVGIKYSELDEINAQIAECLAELRPKDAKAREQAKRAREQAEDSAHTAEEIKKTKPAKDFESNERLKSLYRKLAMLIHPDTTTDPKEKERRHRLMVEINRAYEEGDEESLQKILDEWESSPDSVQGEGTAAELVRTIRKISQVKKRLSEIEKEIVKLRQSELCQLKVKVEEVKDSGRDLLAEMAAQIEKQISEARKQLNVLRKSEK
;
A
#
# COMPACT_ATOMS: atom_id res chain seq x y z
N MET A 1 -39.06 19.06 -54.24
CA MET A 1 -39.87 18.76 -53.04
C MET A 1 -39.03 17.93 -52.11
N ASP A 2 -38.81 18.49 -50.94
CA ASP A 2 -37.72 18.23 -50.01
C ASP A 2 -37.80 16.87 -49.31
N LYS A 3 -36.70 16.11 -49.40
CA LYS A 3 -36.36 15.07 -48.43
C LYS A 3 -35.97 15.77 -47.12
N LYS A 4 -36.96 16.07 -46.29
CA LYS A 4 -36.71 16.52 -44.92
C LYS A 4 -36.07 15.37 -44.14
N ASP A 5 -34.79 15.54 -43.82
CA ASP A 5 -34.12 14.91 -42.69
C ASP A 5 -34.97 15.14 -41.43
N LEU A 6 -35.84 14.19 -41.09
CA LEU A 6 -36.45 14.11 -39.77
C LEU A 6 -35.41 13.51 -38.82
N ALA A 7 -34.60 14.38 -38.22
CA ALA A 7 -33.89 14.02 -37.00
C ALA A 7 -34.95 13.57 -35.96
N ARG A 8 -34.97 12.27 -35.66
CA ARG A 8 -35.76 11.70 -34.55
C ARG A 8 -35.42 12.50 -33.29
N ARG A 9 -36.39 13.20 -32.71
CA ARG A 9 -36.20 13.91 -31.43
C ARG A 9 -35.95 12.85 -30.36
N LYS A 10 -34.86 13.02 -29.61
CA LYS A 10 -34.52 12.11 -28.51
C LYS A 10 -35.60 12.17 -27.43
N THR A 11 -35.88 11.05 -26.78
CA THR A 11 -36.78 11.05 -25.62
C THR A 11 -36.09 11.68 -24.40
N PRO A 12 -36.83 12.14 -23.39
CA PRO A 12 -36.25 12.62 -22.13
C PRO A 12 -35.30 11.59 -21.50
N GLU A 13 -35.63 10.30 -21.57
CA GLU A 13 -34.80 9.20 -21.07
C GLU A 13 -33.50 9.03 -21.87
N GLU A 14 -33.53 9.26 -23.20
CA GLU A 14 -32.34 9.25 -24.05
C GLU A 14 -31.42 10.44 -23.72
N HIS A 15 -31.98 11.62 -23.46
CA HIS A 15 -31.21 12.79 -23.00
C HIS A 15 -30.57 12.57 -21.62
N GLU A 16 -31.34 12.07 -20.65
CA GLU A 16 -30.81 11.82 -19.30
C GLU A 16 -29.76 10.70 -19.30
N LEU A 17 -29.94 9.68 -20.14
CA LEU A 17 -28.93 8.63 -20.32
C LEU A 17 -27.61 9.20 -20.83
N GLU A 18 -27.63 10.08 -21.82
CA GLU A 18 -26.42 10.73 -22.36
C GLU A 18 -25.70 11.55 -21.29
N GLU A 19 -26.45 12.35 -20.52
CA GLU A 19 -25.89 13.12 -19.41
C GLU A 19 -25.24 12.22 -18.36
N LYS A 20 -25.90 11.10 -17.99
CA LYS A 20 -25.36 10.13 -17.04
C LYS A 20 -24.16 9.36 -17.59
N GLN A 21 -24.11 9.05 -18.88
CA GLN A 21 -22.94 8.41 -19.48
C GLN A 21 -21.72 9.34 -19.47
N VAL A 22 -21.91 10.64 -19.72
CA VAL A 22 -20.85 11.65 -19.60
C VAL A 22 -20.38 11.79 -18.15
N GLU A 23 -21.31 11.90 -17.19
CA GLU A 23 -20.99 11.93 -15.76
C GLU A 23 -20.19 10.68 -15.34
N PHE A 24 -20.64 9.50 -15.76
CA PHE A 24 -19.99 8.23 -15.46
C PHE A 24 -18.56 8.18 -16.01
N THR A 25 -18.35 8.57 -17.27
CA THR A 25 -17.03 8.56 -17.89
C THR A 25 -16.05 9.49 -17.17
N CYS A 26 -16.50 10.67 -16.74
CA CYS A 26 -15.68 11.60 -15.96
C CYS A 26 -15.25 10.99 -14.61
N LEU A 27 -16.20 10.38 -13.90
CA LEU A 27 -15.95 9.73 -12.62
C LEU A 27 -15.07 8.48 -12.73
N GLU A 28 -15.20 7.72 -13.82
CA GLU A 28 -14.38 6.55 -14.10
C GLU A 28 -12.90 6.94 -14.30
N GLN A 29 -12.65 8.03 -15.03
CA GLN A 29 -11.29 8.58 -15.18
C GLN A 29 -10.70 9.07 -13.86
N GLU A 30 -11.50 9.74 -13.04
CA GLU A 30 -11.10 10.18 -11.71
C GLU A 30 -10.76 8.99 -10.81
N LEU A 31 -11.59 7.95 -10.85
CA LEU A 31 -11.39 6.70 -10.10
C LEU A 31 -10.07 6.04 -10.44
N VAL A 32 -9.78 5.84 -11.74
CA VAL A 32 -8.51 5.23 -12.18
C VAL A 32 -7.31 6.07 -11.73
N LYS A 33 -7.41 7.40 -11.78
CA LYS A 33 -6.35 8.30 -11.29
C LYS A 33 -6.13 8.14 -9.78
N LYS A 34 -7.20 8.05 -8.99
CA LYS A 34 -7.14 7.92 -7.54
C LYS A 34 -6.68 6.54 -7.08
N GLU A 35 -7.09 5.47 -7.75
CA GLU A 35 -6.56 4.12 -7.53
C GLU A 35 -5.06 4.07 -7.79
N LEU A 36 -4.61 4.67 -8.91
CA LEU A 36 -3.17 4.76 -9.18
C LEU A 36 -2.42 5.53 -8.09
N GLU A 37 -2.97 6.66 -7.62
CA GLU A 37 -2.38 7.43 -6.52
C GLU A 37 -2.24 6.59 -5.24
N LEU A 38 -3.28 5.85 -4.88
CA LEU A 38 -3.31 4.99 -3.70
C LEU A 38 -2.27 3.86 -3.79
N VAL A 39 -2.29 3.07 -4.87
CA VAL A 39 -1.38 1.93 -5.02
C VAL A 39 0.08 2.38 -5.14
N THR A 40 0.33 3.54 -5.76
CA THR A 40 1.67 4.14 -5.81
C THR A 40 2.16 4.51 -4.42
N LEU A 41 1.32 5.16 -3.62
CA LEU A 41 1.66 5.51 -2.23
C LEU A 41 1.92 4.26 -1.38
N GLN A 42 1.12 3.21 -1.54
CA GLN A 42 1.31 1.92 -0.86
C GLN A 42 2.64 1.26 -1.25
N ALA A 43 2.94 1.18 -2.55
CA ALA A 43 4.20 0.63 -3.06
C ALA A 43 5.42 1.39 -2.53
N GLU A 44 5.37 2.73 -2.57
CA GLU A 44 6.42 3.61 -2.05
C GLU A 44 6.64 3.43 -0.54
N LEU A 45 5.56 3.34 0.24
CA LEU A 45 5.65 3.13 1.70
C LEU A 45 6.20 1.74 2.03
N HIS A 46 5.77 0.70 1.31
CA HIS A 46 6.27 -0.66 1.52
C HIS A 46 7.77 -0.76 1.16
N ALA A 47 8.20 -0.16 0.05
CA ALA A 47 9.61 -0.09 -0.31
C ALA A 47 10.42 0.66 0.77
N PHE A 48 9.92 1.81 1.24
CA PHE A 48 10.55 2.58 2.30
C PHE A 48 10.62 1.81 3.62
N GLN A 49 9.55 1.11 4.02
CA GLN A 49 9.51 0.30 5.23
C GLN A 49 10.57 -0.80 5.20
N ASN A 50 10.68 -1.51 4.08
CA ASN A 50 11.70 -2.55 3.92
C ASN A 50 13.12 -1.98 4.03
N ARG A 51 13.37 -0.82 3.42
CA ARG A 51 14.66 -0.12 3.53
C ARG A 51 14.95 0.30 4.97
N TYR A 52 13.96 0.90 5.63
CA TYR A 52 14.06 1.32 7.03
C TYR A 52 14.34 0.14 7.97
N LEU A 53 13.57 -0.95 7.86
CA LEU A 53 13.76 -2.13 8.71
C LEU A 53 15.13 -2.78 8.49
N ARG A 54 15.62 -2.79 7.26
CA ARG A 54 16.94 -3.36 6.94
C ARG A 54 18.11 -2.52 7.48
N ILE A 55 18.02 -1.19 7.40
CA ILE A 55 19.10 -0.29 7.85
C ILE A 55 19.05 -0.07 9.37
N VAL A 56 17.85 0.17 9.90
CA VAL A 56 17.61 0.62 11.27
C VAL A 56 16.97 -0.49 12.10
N GLY A 57 15.92 -1.15 11.59
CA GLY A 57 15.15 -2.17 12.33
C GLY A 57 15.98 -3.37 12.81
N ILE A 58 16.89 -3.88 11.99
CA ILE A 58 17.81 -4.97 12.38
C ILE A 58 18.66 -4.56 13.59
N LYS A 59 19.07 -3.29 13.67
CA LYS A 59 19.85 -2.79 14.81
C LYS A 59 19.00 -2.58 16.05
N TYR A 60 17.75 -2.16 15.90
CA TYR A 60 16.80 -2.16 17.02
C TYR A 60 16.60 -3.56 17.59
N SER A 61 16.45 -4.58 16.75
CA SER A 61 16.36 -5.97 17.24
C SER A 61 17.61 -6.40 18.03
N GLU A 62 18.81 -6.01 17.58
CA GLU A 62 20.05 -6.27 18.34
C GLU A 62 20.07 -5.53 19.68
N LEU A 63 19.62 -4.28 19.71
CA LEU A 63 19.52 -3.48 20.92
C LEU A 63 18.49 -4.06 21.91
N ASP A 64 17.33 -4.49 21.41
CA ASP A 64 16.25 -5.07 22.20
C ASP A 64 16.69 -6.39 22.86
N GLU A 65 17.43 -7.25 22.14
CA GLU A 65 18.01 -8.46 22.72
C GLU A 65 19.00 -8.15 23.84
N ILE A 66 19.86 -7.14 23.69
CA ILE A 66 20.79 -6.73 24.75
C ILE A 66 20.04 -6.14 25.94
N ASN A 67 19.01 -5.34 25.70
CA ASN A 67 18.17 -4.76 26.75
C ASN A 67 17.40 -5.84 27.52
N ALA A 68 16.91 -6.87 26.85
CA ALA A 68 16.30 -8.05 27.48
C ALA A 68 17.31 -8.73 28.42
N GLN A 69 18.52 -9.02 27.94
CA GLN A 69 19.58 -9.62 28.75
C GLN A 69 19.97 -8.75 29.96
N ILE A 70 20.00 -7.42 29.81
CA ILE A 70 20.25 -6.49 30.93
C ILE A 70 19.11 -6.58 31.96
N ALA A 71 17.86 -6.55 31.51
CA ALA A 71 16.70 -6.62 32.39
C ALA A 71 16.63 -7.96 33.13
N GLU A 72 16.99 -9.06 32.48
CA GLU A 72 17.11 -10.39 33.08
C GLU A 72 18.19 -10.42 34.17
N CYS A 73 19.42 -9.98 33.90
CA CYS A 73 20.48 -9.86 34.91
C CYS A 73 20.02 -9.01 36.11
N LEU A 74 19.35 -7.87 35.86
CA LEU A 74 18.85 -7.00 36.92
C LEU A 74 17.75 -7.68 37.77
N ALA A 75 16.91 -8.50 37.15
CA ALA A 75 15.89 -9.29 37.85
C ALA A 75 16.51 -10.42 38.68
N GLU A 76 17.58 -11.06 38.19
CA GLU A 76 18.34 -12.09 38.92
C GLU A 76 19.07 -11.50 40.13
N LEU A 77 19.65 -10.31 40.00
CA LEU A 77 20.28 -9.58 41.12
C LEU A 77 19.25 -9.14 42.17
N ARG A 78 17.96 -9.05 41.81
CA ARG A 78 16.88 -8.63 42.71
C ARG A 78 15.67 -9.59 42.64
N PRO A 79 15.79 -10.85 43.09
CA PRO A 79 14.73 -11.85 42.89
C PRO A 79 13.39 -11.51 43.56
N LYS A 80 13.43 -10.69 44.62
CA LYS A 80 12.24 -10.23 45.34
C LYS A 80 11.55 -9.04 44.67
N ASP A 81 12.20 -8.38 43.72
CA ASP A 81 11.63 -7.26 42.99
C ASP A 81 10.69 -7.77 41.88
N ALA A 82 9.39 -7.66 42.10
CA ALA A 82 8.38 -8.04 41.11
C ALA A 82 8.42 -7.13 39.87
N LYS A 83 8.79 -5.85 40.01
CA LYS A 83 8.87 -4.92 38.88
C LYS A 83 10.02 -5.28 37.96
N ALA A 84 11.18 -5.64 38.52
CA ALA A 84 12.34 -6.07 37.73
C ALA A 84 12.02 -7.33 36.90
N ARG A 85 11.33 -8.32 37.49
CA ARG A 85 10.89 -9.52 36.78
C ARG A 85 9.90 -9.24 35.65
N GLU A 86 8.92 -8.37 35.90
CA GLU A 86 7.95 -7.97 34.88
C GLU A 86 8.64 -7.19 33.74
N GLN A 87 9.60 -6.32 34.05
CA GLN A 87 10.40 -5.60 33.06
C GLN A 87 11.24 -6.56 32.20
N ALA A 88 11.90 -7.55 32.81
CA ALA A 88 12.64 -8.58 32.09
C ALA A 88 11.75 -9.35 31.13
N LYS A 89 10.56 -9.76 31.59
CA LYS A 89 9.59 -10.48 30.74
C LYS A 89 9.16 -9.64 29.53
N ARG A 90 8.79 -8.37 29.74
CA ARG A 90 8.39 -7.47 28.65
C ARG A 90 9.52 -7.20 27.67
N ALA A 91 10.74 -7.00 28.17
CA ALA A 91 11.90 -6.79 27.32
C ALA A 91 12.21 -8.05 26.48
N ARG A 92 12.02 -9.25 27.04
CA ARG A 92 12.16 -10.52 26.32
C ARG A 92 11.10 -10.66 25.23
N GLU A 93 9.83 -10.40 25.54
CA GLU A 93 8.73 -10.42 24.55
C GLU A 93 9.04 -9.45 23.38
N GLN A 94 9.48 -8.24 23.68
CA GLN A 94 9.87 -7.26 22.66
C GLN A 94 11.09 -7.71 21.81
N ALA A 95 12.10 -8.32 22.44
CA ALA A 95 13.27 -8.86 21.74
C ALA A 95 12.88 -9.99 20.77
N GLU A 96 11.94 -10.85 21.17
CA GLU A 96 11.45 -11.95 20.33
C GLU A 96 10.64 -11.43 19.13
N ASP A 97 9.73 -10.47 19.35
CA ASP A 97 8.93 -9.84 18.28
C ASP A 97 9.81 -9.13 17.25
N SER A 98 10.80 -8.36 17.74
CA SER A 98 11.74 -7.64 16.88
C SER A 98 12.71 -8.59 16.16
N ALA A 99 13.14 -9.68 16.80
CA ALA A 99 13.97 -10.71 16.18
C ALA A 99 13.25 -11.44 15.04
N HIS A 100 11.99 -11.81 15.24
CA HIS A 100 11.17 -12.43 14.20
C HIS A 100 11.09 -11.51 12.97
N THR A 101 10.73 -10.24 13.18
CA THR A 101 10.68 -9.24 12.11
C THR A 101 12.03 -9.08 11.41
N ALA A 102 13.13 -9.00 12.16
CA ALA A 102 14.47 -8.86 11.60
C ALA A 102 14.90 -10.10 10.79
N GLU A 103 14.52 -11.31 11.21
CA GLU A 103 14.77 -12.54 10.46
C GLU A 103 14.03 -12.57 9.13
N GLU A 104 12.75 -12.19 9.12
CA GLU A 104 11.96 -12.09 7.89
C GLU A 104 12.62 -11.12 6.90
N ILE A 105 13.02 -9.94 7.37
CA ILE A 105 13.68 -8.91 6.54
C ILE A 105 15.08 -9.36 6.05
N LYS A 106 15.78 -10.21 6.80
CA LYS A 106 17.06 -10.81 6.35
C LYS A 106 16.84 -11.87 5.27
N LYS A 107 15.74 -12.63 5.33
CA LYS A 107 15.36 -13.66 4.35
C LYS A 107 14.88 -13.06 3.03
N THR A 108 14.26 -11.88 3.06
CA THR A 108 13.84 -11.18 1.85
C THR A 108 15.04 -10.60 1.10
N LYS A 109 14.95 -10.56 -0.24
CA LYS A 109 15.92 -9.81 -1.05
C LYS A 109 15.78 -8.32 -0.72
N PRO A 110 16.87 -7.53 -0.78
CA PRO A 110 16.73 -6.07 -0.73
C PRO A 110 15.76 -5.66 -1.82
N ALA A 111 14.60 -5.12 -1.45
CA ALA A 111 13.70 -4.52 -2.41
C ALA A 111 14.49 -3.42 -3.14
N LYS A 112 14.44 -3.41 -4.47
CA LYS A 112 14.82 -2.19 -5.19
C LYS A 112 13.88 -1.08 -4.73
N ASP A 113 14.39 0.15 -4.64
CA ASP A 113 13.50 1.29 -4.44
C ASP A 113 12.40 1.21 -5.52
N PHE A 114 11.14 1.37 -5.11
CA PHE A 114 10.03 1.33 -6.04
C PHE A 114 10.15 2.53 -7.00
N GLU A 115 10.47 2.25 -8.26
CA GLU A 115 10.61 3.26 -9.31
C GLU A 115 9.36 3.26 -10.19
N SER A 116 8.44 4.17 -9.89
CA SER A 116 7.22 4.34 -10.68
C SER A 116 7.53 5.08 -12.00
N ASN A 117 7.76 4.34 -13.07
CA ASN A 117 7.97 4.93 -14.40
C ASN A 117 6.63 5.19 -15.15
N GLU A 118 6.65 6.07 -16.15
CA GLU A 118 5.42 6.44 -16.87
C GLU A 118 4.81 5.27 -17.66
N ARG A 119 5.62 4.31 -18.11
CA ARG A 119 5.13 3.13 -18.82
C ARG A 119 4.32 2.24 -17.89
N LEU A 120 4.85 1.91 -16.71
CA LEU A 120 4.18 1.15 -15.65
C LEU A 120 2.86 1.83 -15.24
N LYS A 121 2.89 3.14 -14.98
CA LYS A 121 1.68 3.92 -14.66
C LYS A 121 0.65 3.88 -15.79
N SER A 122 1.10 3.96 -17.05
CA SER A 122 0.20 3.91 -18.20
C SER A 122 -0.48 2.54 -18.38
N LEU A 123 0.27 1.44 -18.17
CA LEU A 123 -0.27 0.08 -18.22
C LEU A 123 -1.32 -0.13 -17.13
N TYR A 124 -1.00 0.29 -15.90
CA TYR A 124 -1.93 0.25 -14.79
C TYR A 124 -3.23 0.99 -15.09
N ARG A 125 -3.15 2.25 -15.55
CA ARG A 125 -4.34 3.06 -15.87
C ARG A 125 -5.21 2.37 -16.93
N LYS A 126 -4.60 1.80 -17.98
CA LYS A 126 -5.33 1.08 -19.03
C LYS A 126 -6.07 -0.13 -18.48
N LEU A 127 -5.38 -0.95 -17.69
CA LEU A 127 -5.98 -2.15 -17.09
C LEU A 127 -7.10 -1.79 -16.10
N ALA A 128 -6.84 -0.85 -15.18
CA ALA A 128 -7.82 -0.39 -14.21
C ALA A 128 -9.07 0.16 -14.91
N MET A 129 -8.91 0.91 -16.00
CA MET A 129 -10.04 1.39 -16.82
C MET A 129 -10.89 0.24 -17.37
N LEU A 130 -10.25 -0.83 -17.85
CA LEU A 130 -10.94 -1.96 -18.47
C LEU A 130 -11.65 -2.85 -17.45
N ILE A 131 -11.04 -3.05 -16.28
CA ILE A 131 -11.43 -4.14 -15.38
C ILE A 131 -11.82 -3.71 -13.97
N HIS A 132 -12.04 -2.42 -13.72
CA HIS A 132 -12.43 -1.98 -12.38
C HIS A 132 -13.73 -2.69 -11.89
N PRO A 133 -13.77 -3.26 -10.68
CA PRO A 133 -14.94 -3.99 -10.18
C PRO A 133 -16.19 -3.11 -10.01
N ASP A 134 -16.02 -1.81 -9.77
CA ASP A 134 -17.12 -0.85 -9.62
C ASP A 134 -17.66 -0.27 -10.94
N THR A 135 -17.12 -0.66 -12.10
CA THR A 135 -17.65 -0.24 -13.41
C THR A 135 -18.65 -1.26 -13.99
N THR A 136 -18.93 -2.34 -13.25
CA THR A 136 -19.93 -3.36 -13.57
C THR A 136 -20.97 -3.51 -12.45
N THR A 137 -22.21 -3.85 -12.85
CA THR A 137 -23.30 -4.13 -11.90
C THR A 137 -23.58 -5.63 -11.70
N ASP A 138 -22.98 -6.51 -12.49
CA ASP A 138 -23.14 -7.96 -12.34
C ASP A 138 -22.24 -8.47 -11.18
N PRO A 139 -22.81 -9.09 -10.13
CA PRO A 139 -22.04 -9.63 -9.02
C PRO A 139 -20.94 -10.63 -9.42
N LYS A 140 -21.18 -11.49 -10.43
CA LYS A 140 -20.18 -12.49 -10.85
C LYS A 140 -19.00 -11.85 -11.55
N GLU A 141 -19.29 -10.94 -12.47
CA GLU A 141 -18.26 -10.18 -13.18
C GLU A 141 -17.51 -9.24 -12.23
N LYS A 142 -18.20 -8.66 -11.25
CA LYS A 142 -17.57 -7.85 -10.19
C LYS A 142 -16.53 -8.64 -9.41
N GLU A 143 -16.85 -9.86 -9.00
CA GLU A 143 -15.92 -10.74 -8.28
C GLU A 143 -14.72 -11.16 -9.15
N ARG A 144 -14.97 -11.47 -10.43
CA ARG A 144 -13.90 -11.77 -11.40
C ARG A 144 -12.95 -10.58 -11.56
N ARG A 145 -13.50 -9.39 -11.77
CA ARG A 145 -12.76 -8.12 -11.90
C ARG A 145 -12.00 -7.75 -10.62
N HIS A 146 -12.59 -7.97 -9.46
CA HIS A 146 -11.93 -7.71 -8.19
C HIS A 146 -10.66 -8.56 -8.03
N ARG A 147 -10.73 -9.86 -8.33
CA ARG A 147 -9.56 -10.75 -8.29
C ARG A 147 -8.44 -10.31 -9.24
N LEU A 148 -8.79 -9.91 -10.45
CA LEU A 148 -7.80 -9.38 -11.40
C LEU A 148 -7.22 -8.03 -10.94
N MET A 149 -8.03 -7.15 -10.35
CA MET A 149 -7.55 -5.89 -9.80
C MET A 149 -6.51 -6.10 -8.69
N VAL A 150 -6.70 -7.12 -7.84
CA VAL A 150 -5.69 -7.52 -6.84
C VAL A 150 -4.39 -7.96 -7.50
N GLU A 151 -4.47 -8.75 -8.58
CA GLU A 151 -3.30 -9.20 -9.33
C GLU A 151 -2.56 -8.04 -10.01
N ILE A 152 -3.28 -7.09 -10.60
CA ILE A 152 -2.72 -5.85 -11.17
C ILE A 152 -2.01 -5.03 -10.11
N ASN A 153 -2.66 -4.81 -8.96
CA ASN A 153 -2.07 -4.01 -7.89
C ASN A 153 -0.75 -4.64 -7.42
N ARG A 154 -0.72 -5.97 -7.27
CA ARG A 154 0.50 -6.70 -6.93
C ARG A 154 1.60 -6.54 -8.00
N ALA A 155 1.27 -6.78 -9.28
CA ALA A 155 2.24 -6.62 -10.37
C ALA A 155 2.76 -5.17 -10.45
N TYR A 156 1.91 -4.18 -10.20
CA TYR A 156 2.30 -2.78 -10.13
C TYR A 156 3.25 -2.51 -8.96
N GLU A 157 2.94 -2.98 -7.75
CA GLU A 157 3.81 -2.84 -6.57
C GLU A 157 5.18 -3.50 -6.75
N GLU A 158 5.23 -4.63 -7.45
CA GLU A 158 6.47 -5.35 -7.79
C GLU A 158 7.25 -4.69 -8.94
N GLY A 159 6.67 -3.70 -9.63
CA GLY A 159 7.24 -3.07 -10.82
C GLY A 159 7.29 -4.00 -12.04
N ASP A 160 6.43 -5.03 -12.07
CA ASP A 160 6.39 -6.08 -13.08
C ASP A 160 5.55 -5.65 -14.30
N GLU A 161 6.19 -4.87 -15.17
CA GLU A 161 5.59 -4.44 -16.45
C GLU A 161 5.19 -5.61 -17.35
N GLU A 162 5.93 -6.73 -17.31
CA GLU A 162 5.69 -7.89 -18.16
C GLU A 162 4.39 -8.59 -17.74
N SER A 163 4.19 -8.78 -16.43
CA SER A 163 2.93 -9.31 -15.89
C SER A 163 1.74 -8.39 -16.20
N LEU A 164 1.89 -7.07 -16.06
CA LEU A 164 0.81 -6.14 -16.44
C LEU A 164 0.48 -6.23 -17.93
N GLN A 165 1.48 -6.28 -18.81
CA GLN A 165 1.27 -6.42 -20.25
C GLN A 165 0.57 -7.75 -20.57
N LYS A 166 0.98 -8.85 -19.92
CA LYS A 166 0.37 -10.16 -20.12
C LYS A 166 -1.10 -10.18 -19.71
N ILE A 167 -1.45 -9.60 -18.56
CA ILE A 167 -2.84 -9.47 -18.12
C ILE A 167 -3.66 -8.67 -19.14
N LEU A 168 -3.06 -7.63 -19.74
CA LEU A 168 -3.71 -6.82 -20.77
C LEU A 168 -3.99 -7.64 -22.04
N ASP A 169 -2.98 -8.37 -22.53
CA ASP A 169 -3.08 -9.18 -23.75
C ASP A 169 -4.10 -10.34 -23.59
N GLU A 170 -4.13 -10.98 -22.41
CA GLU A 170 -5.10 -12.02 -22.07
C GLU A 170 -6.52 -11.47 -21.99
N TRP A 171 -6.69 -10.23 -21.50
CA TRP A 171 -7.99 -9.58 -21.42
C TRP A 171 -8.52 -9.16 -22.79
N GLU A 172 -7.67 -8.56 -23.65
CA GLU A 172 -8.05 -8.18 -25.02
C GLU A 172 -8.43 -9.39 -25.89
N SER A 173 -7.92 -10.57 -25.55
CA SER A 173 -8.22 -11.84 -26.22
C SER A 173 -9.47 -12.55 -25.66
N SER A 174 -10.05 -12.07 -24.55
CA SER A 174 -11.20 -12.69 -23.89
C SER A 174 -12.51 -12.10 -24.42
N PRO A 175 -13.39 -12.89 -25.06
CA PRO A 175 -14.69 -12.40 -25.53
C PRO A 175 -15.68 -12.43 -24.38
N ASP A 176 -16.22 -11.29 -23.94
CA ASP A 176 -17.46 -11.19 -23.13
C ASP A 176 -17.86 -9.72 -22.95
N SER A 177 -19.12 -9.32 -22.83
CA SER A 177 -20.42 -9.98 -22.99
C SER A 177 -21.45 -8.86 -23.20
N VAL A 178 -22.34 -9.00 -24.18
CA VAL A 178 -23.40 -8.03 -24.48
C VAL A 178 -24.64 -8.42 -23.69
N GLN A 179 -25.21 -7.53 -22.88
CA GLN A 179 -26.61 -7.68 -22.44
C GLN A 179 -27.39 -6.38 -22.24
N GLY A 180 -28.56 -6.38 -22.89
CA GLY A 180 -29.80 -5.79 -22.39
C GLY A 180 -30.34 -4.65 -23.25
N GLU A 181 -31.39 -4.92 -24.03
CA GLU A 181 -32.09 -3.92 -24.87
C GLU A 181 -32.99 -3.00 -24.02
N GLY A 182 -32.80 -1.67 -24.16
CA GLY A 182 -33.73 -0.64 -23.69
C GLY A 182 -33.08 0.54 -22.92
N THR A 183 -33.36 1.78 -23.34
CA THR A 183 -32.81 3.03 -22.80
C THR A 183 -33.02 3.20 -21.28
N ALA A 184 -34.20 2.86 -20.76
CA ALA A 184 -34.51 3.00 -19.34
C ALA A 184 -33.71 2.02 -18.46
N ALA A 185 -33.51 0.79 -18.94
CA ALA A 185 -32.70 -0.20 -18.23
C ALA A 185 -31.22 0.21 -18.22
N GLU A 186 -30.74 0.81 -19.31
CA GLU A 186 -29.39 1.36 -19.39
C GLU A 186 -29.18 2.54 -18.45
N LEU A 187 -30.14 3.48 -18.38
CA LEU A 187 -30.09 4.63 -17.47
C LEU A 187 -29.97 4.18 -16.01
N VAL A 188 -30.81 3.23 -15.57
CA VAL A 188 -30.76 2.69 -14.21
C VAL A 188 -29.41 2.03 -13.91
N ARG A 189 -28.82 1.30 -14.88
CA ARG A 189 -27.49 0.70 -14.71
C ARG A 189 -26.41 1.78 -14.56
N THR A 190 -26.41 2.79 -15.43
CA THR A 190 -25.44 3.89 -15.39
C THR A 190 -25.50 4.64 -14.05
N ILE A 191 -26.69 4.94 -13.55
CA ILE A 191 -26.87 5.56 -12.22
C ILE A 191 -26.29 4.68 -11.10
N ARG A 192 -26.49 3.36 -11.15
CA ARG A 192 -25.91 2.43 -10.16
C ARG A 192 -24.38 2.43 -10.21
N LYS A 193 -23.79 2.40 -11.40
CA LYS A 193 -22.33 2.48 -11.58
C LYS A 193 -21.78 3.80 -11.04
N ILE A 194 -22.42 4.93 -11.35
CA ILE A 194 -22.05 6.25 -10.80
C ILE A 194 -22.02 6.21 -9.26
N SER A 195 -23.04 5.63 -8.64
CA SER A 195 -23.11 5.49 -7.17
C SER A 195 -21.96 4.64 -6.61
N GLN A 196 -21.65 3.52 -7.26
CA GLN A 196 -20.53 2.65 -6.87
C GLN A 196 -19.18 3.38 -6.98
N VAL A 197 -18.93 4.04 -8.11
CA VAL A 197 -17.70 4.82 -8.35
C VAL A 197 -17.54 5.95 -7.34
N LYS A 198 -18.59 6.74 -7.07
CA LYS A 198 -18.55 7.81 -6.06
C LYS A 198 -18.25 7.28 -4.66
N LYS A 199 -18.84 6.15 -4.30
CA LYS A 199 -18.56 5.49 -3.01
C LYS A 199 -17.09 5.10 -2.91
N ARG A 200 -16.56 4.43 -3.94
CA ARG A 200 -15.15 3.98 -3.96
C ARG A 200 -14.17 5.15 -3.93
N LEU A 201 -14.44 6.22 -4.69
CA LEU A 201 -13.65 7.47 -4.63
C LEU A 201 -13.55 8.02 -3.20
N SER A 202 -14.68 8.10 -2.48
CA SER A 202 -14.68 8.56 -1.09
C SER A 202 -13.89 7.64 -0.13
N GLU A 203 -13.88 6.34 -0.40
CA GLU A 203 -13.10 5.36 0.37
C GLU A 203 -11.60 5.54 0.11
N ILE A 204 -11.19 5.62 -1.16
CA ILE A 204 -9.80 5.85 -1.57
C ILE A 204 -9.25 7.14 -0.97
N GLU A 205 -10.02 8.23 -0.99
CA GLU A 205 -9.58 9.50 -0.40
C GLU A 205 -9.27 9.37 1.09
N LYS A 206 -10.12 8.65 1.84
CA LYS A 206 -9.88 8.39 3.26
C LYS A 206 -8.65 7.50 3.47
N GLU A 207 -8.47 6.48 2.63
CA GLU A 207 -7.29 5.61 2.66
C GLU A 207 -5.99 6.41 2.41
N ILE A 208 -5.97 7.26 1.38
CA ILE A 208 -4.83 8.14 1.05
C ILE A 208 -4.53 9.08 2.21
N VAL A 209 -5.54 9.74 2.79
CA VAL A 209 -5.33 10.64 3.94
C VAL A 209 -4.74 9.88 5.13
N LYS A 210 -5.28 8.69 5.43
CA LYS A 210 -4.77 7.84 6.52
C LYS A 210 -3.32 7.43 6.30
N LEU A 211 -2.96 7.02 5.08
CA LEU A 211 -1.57 6.65 4.74
C LEU A 211 -0.62 7.84 4.87
N ARG A 212 -1.01 9.02 4.36
CA ARG A 212 -0.21 10.25 4.47
C ARG A 212 0.00 10.71 5.91
N GLN A 213 -0.97 10.46 6.78
CA GLN A 213 -0.88 10.79 8.21
C GLN A 213 -0.09 9.75 9.03
N SER A 214 0.22 8.58 8.48
CA SER A 214 0.95 7.53 9.19
C SER A 214 2.37 7.98 9.58
N GLU A 215 2.86 7.48 10.70
CA GLU A 215 4.22 7.76 11.19
C GLU A 215 5.29 7.34 10.17
N LEU A 216 5.06 6.22 9.46
CA LEU A 216 5.93 5.74 8.41
C LEU A 216 6.02 6.74 7.24
N CYS A 217 4.89 7.30 6.80
CA CYS A 217 4.89 8.31 5.73
C CYS A 217 5.56 9.61 6.19
N GLN A 218 5.32 10.04 7.42
CA GLN A 218 6.00 11.22 7.99
C GLN A 218 7.51 11.00 8.08
N LEU A 219 7.96 9.80 8.43
CA LEU A 219 9.37 9.44 8.44
C LEU A 219 9.96 9.43 7.03
N LYS A 220 9.25 8.85 6.05
CA LYS A 220 9.66 8.86 4.63
C LYS A 220 9.91 10.29 4.15
N VAL A 221 8.95 11.19 4.37
CA VAL A 221 9.06 12.61 4.00
C VAL A 221 10.30 13.26 4.63
N LYS A 222 10.53 13.06 5.93
CA LYS A 222 11.73 13.59 6.62
C LYS A 222 13.03 13.05 6.03
N VAL A 223 13.07 11.75 5.69
CA VAL A 223 14.25 11.14 5.06
C VAL A 223 14.51 11.76 3.69
N GLU A 224 13.46 11.98 2.89
CA GLU A 224 13.56 12.62 1.58
C GLU A 224 14.05 14.09 1.69
N GLU A 225 13.47 14.88 2.59
CA GLU A 225 13.90 16.26 2.86
C GLU A 225 15.36 16.36 3.29
N VAL A 226 15.82 15.44 4.14
CA VAL A 226 17.23 15.38 4.57
C VAL A 226 18.13 14.93 3.43
N LYS A 227 17.68 14.01 2.58
CA LYS A 227 18.42 13.55 1.39
C LYS A 227 18.64 14.68 0.39
N ASP A 228 17.68 15.57 0.19
CA ASP A 228 17.82 16.75 -0.66
C ASP A 228 18.91 17.72 -0.15
N SER A 229 19.21 17.69 1.15
CA SER A 229 20.34 18.39 1.77
C SER A 229 21.68 17.63 1.68
N GLY A 230 21.73 16.50 0.97
CA GLY A 230 22.92 15.67 0.80
C GLY A 230 23.27 14.76 1.99
N ARG A 231 22.35 14.60 2.95
CA ARG A 231 22.54 13.80 4.16
C ARG A 231 21.72 12.51 4.12
N ASP A 232 22.16 11.47 4.83
CA ASP A 232 21.43 10.20 4.91
C ASP A 232 20.90 9.99 6.33
N LEU A 233 19.63 10.36 6.54
CA LEU A 233 18.97 10.25 7.83
C LEU A 233 18.91 8.79 8.34
N LEU A 234 18.73 7.81 7.46
CA LEU A 234 18.67 6.40 7.89
C LEU A 234 20.03 5.91 8.37
N ALA A 235 21.12 6.33 7.71
CA ALA A 235 22.47 6.03 8.15
C ALA A 235 22.81 6.74 9.48
N GLU A 236 22.38 8.00 9.67
CA GLU A 236 22.53 8.72 10.93
C GLU A 236 21.81 8.01 12.09
N MET A 237 20.56 7.59 11.87
CA MET A 237 19.79 6.79 12.84
C MET A 237 20.48 5.47 13.16
N ALA A 238 20.97 4.75 12.16
CA ALA A 238 21.69 3.50 12.36
C ALA A 238 22.96 3.71 13.21
N ALA A 239 23.76 4.74 12.92
CA ALA A 239 24.95 5.08 13.69
C ALA A 239 24.63 5.44 15.15
N GLN A 240 23.52 6.14 15.40
CA GLN A 240 23.05 6.44 16.75
C GLN A 240 22.69 5.15 17.52
N ILE A 241 22.01 4.21 16.89
CA ILE A 241 21.65 2.92 17.52
C ILE A 241 22.89 2.07 17.77
N GLU A 242 23.87 2.05 16.85
CA GLU A 242 25.15 1.36 17.07
C GLU A 242 25.88 1.87 18.32
N LYS A 243 25.82 3.18 18.58
CA LYS A 243 26.34 3.76 19.81
C LYS A 243 25.59 3.23 21.05
N GLN A 244 24.26 3.18 21.00
CA GLN A 244 23.44 2.63 22.09
C GLN A 244 23.72 1.15 22.33
N ILE A 245 23.87 0.34 21.27
CA ILE A 245 24.26 -1.07 21.33
C ILE A 245 25.62 -1.21 22.04
N SER A 246 26.60 -0.37 21.70
CA SER A 246 27.92 -0.38 22.34
C SER A 246 27.85 -0.05 23.83
N GLU A 247 27.04 0.94 24.21
CA GLU A 247 26.81 1.34 25.60
C GLU A 247 26.09 0.23 26.38
N ALA A 248 25.01 -0.34 25.83
CA ALA A 248 24.25 -1.43 26.43
C ALA A 248 25.13 -2.68 26.60
N ARG A 249 25.96 -3.04 25.61
CA ARG A 249 26.93 -4.14 25.74
C ARG A 249 27.92 -3.93 26.88
N LYS A 250 28.43 -2.70 27.05
CA LYS A 250 29.32 -2.38 28.17
C LYS A 250 28.60 -2.56 29.51
N GLN A 251 27.37 -2.08 29.62
CA GLN A 251 26.56 -2.26 30.83
C GLN A 251 26.30 -3.74 31.13
N LEU A 252 25.87 -4.52 30.14
CA LEU A 252 25.64 -5.96 30.28
C LEU A 252 26.90 -6.69 30.75
N ASN A 253 28.06 -6.36 30.18
CA ASN A 253 29.34 -6.94 30.58
C ASN A 253 29.73 -6.59 32.01
N VAL A 254 29.38 -5.40 32.50
CA VAL A 254 29.60 -5.03 33.91
C VAL A 254 28.70 -5.86 34.82
N LEU A 255 27.40 -5.98 34.51
CA LEU A 255 26.45 -6.77 35.29
C LEU A 255 26.86 -8.24 35.39
N ARG A 256 27.21 -8.87 34.25
CA ARG A 256 27.69 -10.26 34.20
C ARG A 256 29.00 -10.50 34.96
N LYS A 257 29.84 -9.47 35.11
CA LYS A 257 31.06 -9.55 35.93
C LYS A 257 30.77 -9.40 37.41
N SER A 258 29.70 -8.70 37.79
CA SER A 258 29.26 -8.57 39.19
C SER A 258 28.54 -9.83 39.72
N GLU A 259 28.14 -10.74 38.84
CA GLU A 259 27.58 -12.06 39.17
C GLU A 259 28.65 -13.14 39.47
N LYS A 260 29.92 -12.90 39.10
CA LYS A 260 31.06 -13.81 39.38
C LYS A 260 31.81 -13.40 40.64
#